data_AF-A0A534DR04-F1
#
_entry.id   AF-A0A534DR04-F1
#
_cell.length_a   1.000
_cell.length_b   1.000
_cell.length_c   1.000
_cell.angle_alpha   90.00
_cell.angle_beta   90.00
_cell.angle_gamma   90.00
#
_symmetry.space_group_name_H-M   'P 1'
#
loop_
_entity.id
_entity.type
_entity.pdbx_description
1 polymer ?
#
loop_
_entity_poly.entity_id
_entity_poly.type
_entity_poly.pdbx_seq_one_letter_code
_entity_poly.pdbx_strand_id
1 'polypeptide(L)'
;GFGTFDELFEILTLAQTHKLDRSIPVLLYGSPFWKEVVNFDALVHHGTIAREDLKLFELVDEPRAALELLKRRIELAPGERMSFAKSRCPG
;
A
#
# COMPACT_ATOMS: atom_id res chain seq x y z
N GLY A 1 4.94 12.68 7.78
CA GLY A 1 5.05 12.75 9.26
C GLY A 1 4.27 11.61 9.88
N PHE A 2 4.01 11.60 11.20
CA PHE A 2 3.27 10.49 11.83
C PHE A 2 1.90 10.20 11.19
N GLY A 3 1.14 11.22 10.77
CA GLY A 3 -0.12 11.01 10.04
C GLY A 3 0.06 10.27 8.71
N THR A 4 1.15 10.53 7.98
CA THR A 4 1.49 9.79 6.74
C THR A 4 1.80 8.32 7.02
N PHE A 5 2.44 8.04 8.15
CA PHE A 5 2.69 6.65 8.57
C PHE A 5 1.39 5.96 8.97
N ASP A 6 0.53 6.63 9.73
CA ASP A 6 -0.77 6.10 10.14
C ASP A 6 -1.63 5.71 8.93
N GLU A 7 -1.79 6.63 7.97
CA GLU A 7 -2.50 6.38 6.70
C GLU A 7 -1.86 5.22 5.91
N LEU A 8 -0.53 5.18 5.82
CA LEU A 8 0.17 4.10 5.13
C LEU A 8 -0.11 2.74 5.78
N PHE A 9 0.05 2.64 7.11
CA PHE A 9 -0.13 1.38 7.82
C PHE A 9 -1.59 0.94 7.85
N GLU A 10 -2.55 1.87 7.86
CA GLU A 10 -3.96 1.55 7.69
C GLU A 10 -4.21 0.92 6.31
N ILE A 11 -3.69 1.50 5.23
CA ILE A 11 -3.82 0.94 3.87
C ILE A 11 -3.19 -0.45 3.79
N LEU A 12 -1.98 -0.63 4.32
CA LEU A 12 -1.30 -1.93 4.33
C LEU A 12 -2.10 -2.99 5.11
N THR A 13 -2.67 -2.61 6.25
CA THR A 13 -3.52 -3.51 7.07
C THR A 13 -4.82 -3.90 6.34
N LEU A 14 -5.44 -2.96 5.64
CA LEU A 14 -6.63 -3.24 4.81
C LEU A 14 -6.30 -4.16 3.63
N ALA A 15 -5.13 -3.97 3.02
CA ALA A 15 -4.65 -4.81 1.93
C ALA A 15 -4.33 -6.25 2.41
N GLN A 16 -3.68 -6.39 3.57
CA GLN A 16 -3.42 -7.69 4.22
C GLN A 16 -4.71 -8.48 4.48
N THR A 17 -5.76 -7.80 4.92
CA THR A 17 -7.02 -8.46 5.30
C THR A 17 -7.95 -8.75 4.11
N HIS A 18 -7.51 -8.49 2.88
CA HIS A 18 -8.35 -8.60 1.66
C HIS A 18 -9.66 -7.81 1.76
N LYS A 19 -9.72 -6.78 2.61
CA LYS A 19 -10.91 -5.93 2.78
C LYS A 19 -11.03 -4.86 1.70
N LEU A 20 -10.04 -4.76 0.83
CA LEU A 20 -10.09 -3.92 -0.36
C LEU A 20 -10.63 -4.76 -1.53
N ASP A 21 -11.79 -4.36 -2.05
CA ASP A 21 -12.41 -4.97 -3.24
C ASP A 21 -11.48 -4.91 -4.48
N ARG A 22 -10.46 -4.05 -4.45
CA ARG A 22 -9.44 -3.91 -5.49
C ARG A 22 -8.05 -3.85 -4.88
N SER A 23 -7.09 -4.50 -5.51
CA SER A 23 -5.67 -4.32 -5.18
C SER A 23 -5.25 -2.88 -5.49
N ILE A 24 -5.04 -2.07 -4.44
CA ILE A 24 -4.53 -0.70 -4.57
C ILE A 24 -3.00 -0.78 -4.59
N PRO A 25 -2.33 -0.28 -5.65
CA PRO A 25 -0.87 -0.23 -5.67
C PRO A 25 -0.37 0.80 -4.66
N VAL A 26 0.45 0.37 -3.69
CA VAL A 26 1.12 1.27 -2.73
C VAL A 26 2.55 1.52 -3.23
N LEU A 27 2.85 2.77 -3.59
CA LEU A 27 4.18 3.18 -4.03
C LEU A 27 4.79 4.10 -2.97
N LEU A 28 5.96 3.73 -2.46
CA LEU A 28 6.69 4.47 -1.46
C LEU A 28 7.89 5.17 -2.11
N TYR A 29 7.80 6.49 -2.22
CA TYR A 29 8.85 7.29 -2.85
C TYR A 29 10.03 7.54 -1.90
N GLY A 30 11.25 7.47 -2.44
CA GLY A 30 12.48 7.74 -1.71
C GLY A 30 12.91 6.55 -0.85
N SER A 31 13.36 5.48 -1.49
CA SER A 31 13.85 4.27 -0.84
C SER A 31 14.92 4.51 0.24
N PRO A 32 15.82 5.51 0.16
CA PRO A 32 16.76 5.80 1.25
C PRO A 32 16.05 6.16 2.55
N PHE A 33 15.02 7.00 2.50
CA PHE A 33 14.24 7.39 3.67
C PHE A 33 13.56 6.18 4.31
N TRP A 34 12.88 5.35 3.50
CA TRP A 34 12.14 4.20 4.01
C TRP A 34 13.06 3.13 4.62
N LYS A 35 14.21 2.86 4.00
CA LYS A 35 15.21 1.92 4.54
C LYS A 35 15.83 2.41 5.85
N GLU A 36 15.89 3.72 6.07
CA GLU A 36 16.41 4.32 7.30
C GLU A 36 15.37 4.29 8.44
N VAL A 37 14.11 4.66 8.13
CA VAL A 37 13.07 4.85 9.16
C VAL A 37 12.26 3.59 9.46
N VAL A 38 12.15 2.65 8.52
CA VAL A 38 11.38 1.41 8.67
C VAL A 38 12.13 0.23 8.06
N ASN A 39 12.58 -0.69 8.91
CA ASN A 39 13.14 -1.95 8.45
C ASN A 39 12.03 -2.99 8.26
N PHE A 40 11.47 -3.06 7.05
CA PHE A 40 10.40 -4.02 6.73
C PHE A 40 10.84 -5.49 6.85
N ASP A 41 12.10 -5.81 6.59
CA ASP A 41 12.62 -7.17 6.80
C ASP A 41 12.66 -7.54 8.29
N ALA A 42 12.94 -6.58 9.17
CA ALA A 42 12.86 -6.80 10.61
C ALA A 42 11.42 -7.10 11.05
N LEU A 43 10.42 -6.43 10.47
CA LEU A 43 9.01 -6.73 10.74
C LEU A 43 8.66 -8.19 10.38
N VAL A 44 9.14 -8.67 9.23
CA VAL A 44 9.00 -10.09 8.85
C VAL A 44 9.72 -11.00 9.84
N HIS A 45 10.96 -10.67 10.21
CA HIS A 45 11.76 -11.47 11.15
C HIS A 45 11.11 -11.58 12.53
N HIS A 46 10.48 -10.52 13.02
CA HIS A 46 9.74 -10.52 14.28
C HIS A 46 8.33 -11.11 14.16
N GLY A 47 7.92 -11.55 12.97
CA GLY A 47 6.61 -12.16 12.72
C GLY A 47 5.44 -11.19 12.83
N THR A 48 5.68 -9.87 12.70
CA THR A 48 4.59 -8.88 12.74
C THR A 48 3.86 -8.76 11.40
N ILE A 49 4.53 -9.11 10.30
CA ILE A 49 3.96 -9.23 8.95
C ILE A 49 4.49 -10.50 8.28
N ALA A 50 3.76 -11.02 7.29
CA ALA A 50 4.21 -12.15 6.47
C ALA A 50 5.23 -11.69 5.42
N ARG A 51 6.07 -12.61 4.91
CA ARG A 51 7.02 -12.26 3.83
C ARG A 51 6.29 -11.85 2.55
N GLU A 52 5.11 -12.41 2.31
CA GLU A 52 4.25 -12.09 1.19
C GLU A 52 3.71 -10.66 1.26
N ASP A 53 3.59 -10.09 2.46
CA ASP A 53 3.09 -8.72 2.66
C ASP A 53 4.06 -7.66 2.12
N LEU A 54 5.33 -8.01 1.93
CA LEU A 54 6.30 -7.14 1.25
C LEU A 54 5.92 -6.89 -0.22
N LYS A 55 4.99 -7.67 -0.79
CA LYS A 55 4.45 -7.46 -2.14
C LYS A 55 3.33 -6.43 -2.18
N LEU A 56 2.84 -5.97 -1.02
CA LEU A 56 1.75 -4.99 -0.92
C LEU A 56 2.20 -3.58 -1.30
N PHE A 57 3.50 -3.29 -1.24
CA PHE A 57 4.08 -2.01 -1.61
C PHE A 57 5.34 -2.18 -2.47
N GLU A 58 5.74 -1.09 -3.12
CA GLU A 58 6.96 -1.00 -3.92
C GLU A 58 7.72 0.28 -3.60
N LEU A 59 9.02 0.18 -3.37
CA LEU A 59 9.90 1.34 -3.18
C LEU A 59 10.29 1.90 -4.55
N VAL A 60 10.12 3.21 -4.74
CA VAL A 60 10.42 3.89 -6.00
C VAL A 60 11.26 5.14 -5.75
N ASP A 61 12.29 5.35 -6.56
CA ASP A 61 13.21 6.50 -6.39
C ASP A 61 13.04 7.55 -7.49
N GLU A 62 12.47 7.17 -8.63
CA GLU A 62 12.29 8.05 -9.77
C GLU A 62 10.80 8.38 -9.97
N PRO A 63 10.39 9.67 -9.95
CA PRO A 63 8.98 10.04 -10.12
C PRO A 63 8.38 9.54 -11.43
N ARG A 64 9.19 9.49 -12.49
CA ARG A 64 8.78 8.98 -13.80
C ARG A 64 8.52 7.47 -13.75
N ALA A 65 9.35 6.71 -13.05
CA ALA A 65 9.15 5.27 -12.89
C ALA A 65 7.91 4.99 -12.04
N ALA A 66 7.70 5.75 -10.96
CA ALA A 66 6.52 5.64 -10.10
C ALA A 66 5.23 5.86 -10.90
N LEU A 67 5.18 6.89 -11.75
CA LEU A 67 4.01 7.18 -12.57
C LEU A 67 3.72 6.07 -13.59
N GLU A 68 4.74 5.53 -14.25
CA GLU A 68 4.57 4.46 -15.24
C GLU A 68 4.14 3.14 -14.58
N LEU A 69 4.66 2.82 -13.39
CA LEU A 69 4.22 1.68 -12.59
C LEU A 69 2.76 1.83 -12.14
N LEU A 70 2.40 3.03 -11.70
CA LEU A 70 1.03 3.35 -11.29
C LEU A 70 0.04 3.14 -12.44
N LYS A 71 0.35 3.70 -13.62
CA LYS A 71 -0.49 3.53 -14.82
C LYS A 71 -0.70 2.05 -15.17
N ARG A 72 0.39 1.27 -15.22
CA ARG A 72 0.32 -0.17 -15.51
C ARG A 72 -0.58 -0.91 -14.52
N ARG A 73 -0.44 -0.64 -13.22
CA ARG A 73 -1.24 -1.30 -12.16
C ARG A 73 -2.72 -0.91 -12.23
N ILE A 74 -3.02 0.33 -12.59
CA ILE A 74 -4.40 0.81 -12.74
C ILE A 74 -5.05 0.24 -14.01
N GLU A 75 -4.33 0.22 -15.13
CA GLU A 75 -4.82 -0.29 -16.43
C GLU A 75 -5.04 -1.80 -16.45
N LEU A 76 -4.24 -2.58 -15.71
CA LEU A 76 -4.40 -4.03 -15.60
C LEU A 76 -5.61 -4.47 -14.77
N ALA A 77 -6.26 -3.57 -14.06
CA ALA A 77 -7.51 -3.85 -13.36
C ALA A 77 -8.69 -3.28 -14.17
N PRO A 78 -9.48 -4.11 -14.88
CA PRO A 78 -10.59 -3.62 -15.70
C PRO A 78 -11.59 -2.82 -14.86
N GLY A 79 -12.14 -1.77 -15.46
CA GLY A 79 -12.83 -0.69 -14.77
C GLY A 79 -14.09 -1.08 -14.01
N GLU A 80 -14.01 -1.02 -12.69
CA GLU A 80 -15.17 -0.74 -11.83
C GLU A 80 -14.89 0.51 -10.98
N ARG A 81 -15.90 1.38 -10.90
CA ARG A 81 -15.84 2.66 -10.18
C ARG A 81 -15.56 2.40 -8.70
N MET A 82 -14.62 3.15 -8.13
CA MET A 82 -14.41 3.20 -6.68
C MET A 82 -15.72 3.57 -5.99
N SER A 83 -16.40 2.59 -5.39
CA SER A 83 -17.49 2.84 -4.45
C SER A 83 -16.86 2.96 -3.07
N PHE A 84 -16.66 4.19 -2.61
CA PHE A 84 -16.40 4.41 -1.18
C PHE A 84 -17.60 3.84 -0.42
N ALA A 85 -17.33 2.89 0.47
CA ALA A 85 -18.33 2.18 1.25
C ALA A 85 -19.42 3.13 1.77
N LYS A 86 -20.68 2.85 1.43
CA LYS A 86 -21.81 3.52 2.07
C LYS A 86 -21.78 3.14 3.55
N SER A 87 -21.44 4.13 4.40
CA SER A 87 -21.68 4.06 5.84
C SER A 87 -23.13 3.65 6.08
N ARG A 88 -23.32 2.42 6.56
CA ARG A 88 -24.61 1.95 7.04
C ARG A 88 -24.73 2.36 8.50
N CYS A 89 -25.29 3.54 8.73
CA CYS A 89 -25.88 3.84 10.03
C CYS A 89 -27.13 2.96 10.20
N PRO A 90 -27.25 2.15 11.26
CA PRO A 90 -28.52 1.55 11.65
C PRO A 90 -29.42 2.67 12.19
N GLY A 91 -30.70 2.65 11.79
CA GLY A 91 -31.74 3.55 12.30
C GLY A 91 -32.20 3.20 13.71
#